data_AF-A0A4U6XHX4-F1
#
_entry.id   AF-A0A4U6XHX4-F1
#
_cell.length_a   1.000
_cell.length_b   1.000
_cell.length_c   1.000
_cell.angle_alpha   90.00
_cell.angle_beta   90.00
_cell.angle_gamma   90.00
#
_symmetry.space_group_name_H-M   'P 1'
#
loop_
_entity.id
_entity.type
_entity.pdbx_description
1 polymer ?
#
loop_
_entity_poly.entity_id
_entity_poly.type
_entity_poly.pdbx_seq_one_letter_code
_entity_poly.pdbx_strand_id
1 'polypeptide(L)'
;MENLLSLAFDGLSSYDGPKVRKGLRQVEGLLAQICLSSPAKTRSPTADDESTRRGAGGKSLADLSDDPAFREFFKLQEGFEWNVAMRLINTLDRLMGKGTDGQNDLLILNSLDLIQGVLLLHPPSKALFSREQNMNLLLDLLEPVNCPAIQSATLLTLVTALIDTPTNTRTFEALDGLLTVTSLFKSRSTAREVKLKLVEFLYFYLMPEVASVPRASATALHQRSPNKLAASTAAADASHARGRAGSESADTLTTEEKQELLGRHLSNVEDLVRDLRTCTPFGGVVC
;
A
#
# COMPACT_ATOMS: atom_id res chain seq x y z
N MET A 1 17.04 10.32 -12.51
CA MET A 1 16.05 10.29 -11.41
C MET A 1 16.72 10.39 -10.04
N GLU A 2 17.83 9.69 -9.83
CA GLU A 2 18.68 9.75 -8.63
C GLU A 2 18.95 11.17 -8.11
N ASN A 3 19.39 12.11 -8.96
CA ASN A 3 19.62 13.51 -8.53
C ASN A 3 18.36 14.18 -7.95
N LEU A 4 17.17 13.88 -8.49
CA LEU A 4 15.91 14.43 -7.98
C LEU A 4 15.58 13.82 -6.60
N LEU A 5 15.79 12.52 -6.45
CA LEU A 5 15.63 11.83 -5.17
C LEU A 5 16.63 12.34 -4.14
N SER A 6 17.89 12.56 -4.52
CA SER A 6 18.94 13.09 -3.63
C SER A 6 18.53 14.44 -3.06
N LEU A 7 18.09 15.36 -3.92
CA LEU A 7 17.62 16.69 -3.50
C LEU A 7 16.40 16.61 -2.59
N ALA A 8 15.47 15.69 -2.86
CA ALA A 8 14.32 15.47 -2.00
C ALA A 8 14.74 14.92 -0.63
N PHE A 9 15.66 13.97 -0.61
CA PHE A 9 16.13 13.29 0.61
C PHE A 9 16.92 14.21 1.53
N ASP A 10 17.71 15.14 0.98
CA ASP A 10 18.36 16.19 1.76
C ASP A 10 17.30 16.99 2.55
N GLY A 11 16.19 17.35 1.88
CA GLY A 11 15.06 18.01 2.51
C GLY A 11 14.38 17.14 3.58
N LEU A 12 14.09 15.88 3.27
CA LEU A 12 13.44 14.94 4.19
C LEU A 12 14.28 14.67 5.45
N SER A 13 15.60 14.56 5.32
CA SER A 13 16.54 14.35 6.44
C SER A 13 16.70 15.56 7.35
N SER A 14 16.15 16.71 6.98
CA SER A 14 16.30 17.94 7.76
C SER A 14 15.46 17.94 9.04
N TYR A 15 15.92 18.65 10.06
CA TYR A 15 15.13 18.98 11.24
C TYR A 15 14.32 20.29 11.06
N ASP A 16 14.54 21.03 9.98
CA ASP A 16 13.86 22.29 9.69
C ASP A 16 12.55 22.04 8.93
N GLY A 17 11.40 22.41 9.51
CA GLY A 17 10.07 22.12 8.97
C GLY A 17 9.87 22.58 7.52
N PRO A 18 10.21 23.83 7.17
CA PRO A 18 10.27 24.30 5.78
C PRO A 18 11.08 23.43 4.82
N LYS A 19 12.24 22.90 5.24
CA LYS A 19 13.06 22.01 4.39
C LYS A 19 12.42 20.64 4.22
N VAL A 20 11.84 20.08 5.29
CA VAL A 20 11.06 18.83 5.22
C VAL A 20 9.89 19.01 4.26
N ARG A 21 9.12 20.11 4.38
CA ARG A 21 8.02 20.45 3.47
C ARG A 21 8.48 20.49 2.01
N LYS A 22 9.63 21.09 1.75
CA LYS A 22 10.22 21.15 0.41
C LYS A 22 10.57 19.75 -0.11
N GLY A 23 11.19 18.92 0.72
CA GLY A 23 11.50 17.52 0.39
C GLY A 23 10.25 16.71 0.05
N LEU A 24 9.20 16.80 0.87
CA LEU A 24 7.91 16.14 0.63
C LEU A 24 7.31 16.58 -0.71
N ARG A 25 7.29 17.88 -1.01
CA ARG A 25 6.80 18.40 -2.31
C ARG A 25 7.63 17.93 -3.51
N GLN A 26 8.93 17.74 -3.34
CA GLN A 26 9.78 17.20 -4.40
C GLN A 26 9.46 15.73 -4.68
N VAL A 27 9.21 14.93 -3.64
CA VAL A 27 8.72 13.55 -3.79
C VAL A 27 7.35 13.55 -4.47
N GLU A 28 6.41 14.34 -3.96
CA GLU A 28 5.05 14.47 -4.52
C GLU A 28 5.10 14.83 -6.01
N GLY A 29 5.89 15.83 -6.39
CA GLY A 29 6.05 16.25 -7.78
C GLY A 29 6.64 15.16 -8.68
N LEU A 30 7.60 14.38 -8.17
CA LEU A 30 8.15 13.24 -8.89
C LEU A 30 7.08 12.15 -9.12
N LEU A 31 6.34 11.78 -8.08
CA LEU A 31 5.27 10.77 -8.19
C LEU A 31 4.15 11.23 -9.12
N ALA A 32 3.73 12.50 -9.01
CA ALA A 32 2.73 13.10 -9.89
C ALA A 32 3.20 13.08 -11.36
N GLN A 33 4.47 13.39 -11.61
CA GLN A 33 5.03 13.30 -12.96
C GLN A 33 4.97 11.87 -13.49
N ILE A 34 5.34 10.86 -12.71
CA ILE A 34 5.27 9.46 -13.12
C ILE A 34 3.82 9.05 -13.46
N CYS A 35 2.87 9.37 -12.58
CA CYS A 35 1.47 8.93 -12.69
C CYS A 35 0.66 9.68 -13.76
N LEU A 36 0.90 10.98 -13.95
CA LEU A 36 0.02 11.86 -14.74
C LEU A 36 0.62 12.37 -16.05
N SER A 37 1.92 12.15 -16.31
CA SER A 37 2.54 12.62 -17.56
C SER A 37 2.03 11.81 -18.76
N SER A 38 1.12 12.34 -19.58
CA SER A 38 0.72 11.66 -20.81
C SER A 38 1.94 11.51 -21.74
N PRO A 39 2.17 10.34 -22.37
CA PRO A 39 3.19 10.24 -23.39
C PRO A 39 2.85 11.25 -24.48
N ALA A 40 3.79 12.15 -24.79
CA ALA A 40 3.60 13.13 -25.84
C ALA A 40 3.33 12.37 -27.15
N LYS A 41 2.06 12.20 -27.52
CA LYS A 41 1.70 11.83 -28.88
C LYS A 41 2.34 12.88 -29.76
N THR A 42 3.27 12.46 -30.60
CA THR A 42 3.84 13.23 -31.71
C THR A 42 2.68 13.84 -32.49
N ARG A 43 2.35 15.09 -32.18
CA ARG A 43 1.33 15.86 -32.90
C ARG A 43 1.89 16.17 -34.28
N SER A 44 1.43 15.42 -35.28
CA SER A 44 1.37 15.94 -36.64
C SER A 44 0.52 17.22 -36.64
N PRO A 45 0.96 18.31 -37.27
CA PRO A 45 0.22 19.56 -37.27
C PRO A 45 -0.87 19.47 -38.33
N THR A 46 -2.07 19.07 -37.93
CA THR A 46 -3.28 19.32 -38.72
C THR A 46 -4.26 20.08 -37.86
N ALA A 47 -4.66 21.23 -38.40
CA ALA A 47 -5.52 22.23 -37.81
C ALA A 47 -6.91 21.69 -37.45
N ASP A 48 -7.55 22.42 -36.53
CA ASP A 48 -8.97 22.40 -36.19
C ASP A 48 -9.50 21.21 -35.39
N ASP A 49 -9.43 21.34 -34.05
CA ASP A 49 -10.57 20.98 -33.20
C ASP A 49 -10.54 21.76 -31.87
N GLU A 50 -11.49 22.69 -31.71
CA GLU A 50 -11.63 23.62 -30.58
C GLU A 50 -12.49 23.06 -29.44
N SER A 51 -12.66 21.72 -29.33
CA SER A 51 -13.68 21.14 -28.44
C SER A 51 -13.24 20.14 -27.35
N THR A 52 -11.95 19.81 -27.20
CA THR A 52 -11.48 18.87 -26.15
C THR A 52 -10.47 19.49 -25.17
N ARG A 53 -10.95 20.37 -24.29
CA ARG A 53 -10.27 20.73 -23.01
C ARG A 53 -10.93 20.04 -21.81
N ARG A 54 -11.20 18.74 -21.92
CA ARG A 54 -11.65 17.91 -20.78
C ARG A 54 -10.56 16.91 -20.42
N GLY A 55 -9.86 17.21 -19.32
CA GLY A 55 -9.04 16.29 -18.51
C GLY A 55 -7.84 15.68 -19.22
N ALA A 56 -6.62 16.05 -18.78
CA ALA A 56 -5.48 15.16 -18.95
C ALA A 56 -5.81 13.86 -18.20
N GLY A 57 -6.31 12.85 -18.93
CA GLY A 57 -6.59 11.53 -18.36
C GLY A 57 -5.29 10.94 -17.83
N GLY A 58 -5.24 10.68 -16.52
CA GLY A 58 -4.12 9.97 -15.91
C GLY A 58 -3.93 8.60 -16.54
N LYS A 59 -2.71 8.05 -16.45
CA LYS A 59 -2.42 6.69 -16.91
C LYS A 59 -3.18 5.68 -16.04
N SER A 60 -3.65 4.58 -16.63
CA SER A 60 -4.05 3.44 -15.80
C SER A 60 -2.81 2.80 -15.18
N LEU A 61 -2.97 2.08 -14.05
CA LEU A 61 -1.85 1.36 -13.43
C LEU A 61 -1.18 0.36 -14.39
N ALA A 62 -1.96 -0.24 -15.30
CA ALA A 62 -1.43 -1.14 -16.33
C ALA A 62 -0.50 -0.39 -17.31
N ASP A 63 -0.87 0.82 -17.71
CA ASP A 63 -0.07 1.64 -18.63
C ASP A 63 1.25 2.13 -18.01
N LEU A 64 1.33 2.24 -16.67
CA LEU A 64 2.56 2.63 -15.99
C LEU A 64 3.68 1.60 -16.18
N SER A 65 3.33 0.32 -16.29
CA SER A 65 4.32 -0.76 -16.39
C SER A 65 5.21 -0.65 -17.63
N ASP A 66 4.76 0.05 -18.67
CA ASP A 66 5.53 0.32 -19.89
C ASP A 66 6.24 1.67 -19.91
N ASP A 67 5.99 2.53 -18.93
CA ASP A 67 6.64 3.84 -18.84
C ASP A 67 8.12 3.71 -18.40
N PRO A 68 9.09 4.21 -19.18
CA PRO A 68 10.50 4.14 -18.83
C PRO A 68 10.86 4.85 -17.51
N ALA A 69 10.21 5.98 -17.21
CA ALA A 69 10.42 6.69 -15.95
C ALA A 69 9.85 5.91 -14.77
N PHE A 70 8.69 5.25 -14.93
CA PHE A 70 8.16 4.36 -13.89
C PHE A 70 9.08 3.16 -13.65
N ARG A 71 9.57 2.50 -14.71
CA ARG A 71 10.51 1.37 -14.58
C ARG A 71 11.79 1.75 -13.86
N GLU A 72 12.34 2.92 -14.18
CA GLU A 72 13.52 3.44 -13.50
C GLU A 72 13.23 3.77 -12.03
N PHE A 73 12.08 4.41 -11.76
CA PHE A 73 11.64 4.66 -10.39
C PHE A 73 11.54 3.37 -9.59
N PHE A 74 10.80 2.38 -10.13
CA PHE A 74 10.58 1.08 -9.53
C PHE A 74 11.92 0.39 -9.22
N LYS A 75 12.84 0.36 -10.18
CA LYS A 75 14.19 -0.21 -9.99
C LYS A 75 14.95 0.48 -8.87
N LEU A 76 14.87 1.81 -8.77
CA LEU A 76 15.51 2.56 -7.69
C LEU A 76 14.89 2.25 -6.31
N GLN A 77 13.60 1.88 -6.25
CA GLN A 77 12.94 1.55 -4.99
C GLN A 77 13.36 0.18 -4.40
N GLU A 78 13.89 -0.73 -5.23
CA GLU A 78 14.43 -2.03 -4.79
C GLU A 78 15.70 -1.87 -3.93
N GLY A 79 16.46 -0.78 -4.15
CA GLY A 79 17.67 -0.48 -3.40
C GLY A 79 17.41 0.31 -2.12
N PHE A 80 18.18 0.06 -1.06
CA PHE A 80 18.07 0.80 0.21
C PHE A 80 18.42 2.29 0.06
N GLU A 81 19.29 2.64 -0.89
CA GLU A 81 19.79 4.01 -1.07
C GLU A 81 18.67 4.96 -1.51
N TRP A 82 17.83 4.49 -2.43
CA TRP A 82 16.83 5.28 -3.17
C TRP A 82 15.38 4.94 -2.84
N ASN A 83 15.13 4.03 -1.89
CA ASN A 83 13.79 3.68 -1.45
C ASN A 83 13.11 4.86 -0.71
N VAL A 84 12.14 5.46 -1.37
CA VAL A 84 11.39 6.63 -0.90
C VAL A 84 10.54 6.27 0.32
N ALA A 85 9.89 5.10 0.35
CA ALA A 85 9.07 4.68 1.49
C ALA A 85 9.90 4.61 2.78
N MET A 86 11.10 4.03 2.72
CA MET A 86 12.04 4.00 3.85
C MET A 86 12.44 5.42 4.29
N ARG A 87 12.70 6.33 3.36
CA ARG A 87 13.04 7.73 3.69
C ARG A 87 11.86 8.47 4.32
N LEU A 88 10.64 8.23 3.86
CA LEU A 88 9.42 8.80 4.44
C LEU A 88 9.13 8.24 5.83
N ILE A 89 9.29 6.93 6.06
CA ILE A 89 9.15 6.31 7.40
C ILE A 89 10.13 6.95 8.39
N ASN A 90 11.42 7.08 8.01
CA ASN A 90 12.41 7.75 8.85
C ASN A 90 12.07 9.22 9.10
N THR A 91 11.39 9.88 8.16
CA THR A 91 10.94 11.26 8.31
C THR A 91 9.76 11.34 9.29
N LEU A 92 8.82 10.42 9.19
CA LEU A 92 7.68 10.28 10.08
C LEU A 92 8.13 10.08 11.54
N ASP A 93 9.06 9.15 11.77
CA ASP A 93 9.68 8.91 13.09
C ASP A 93 10.24 10.20 13.72
N ARG A 94 11.01 10.98 12.94
CA ARG A 94 11.53 12.28 13.40
C ARG A 94 10.45 13.33 13.66
N LEU A 95 9.37 13.33 12.89
CA LEU A 95 8.26 14.27 13.06
C LEU A 95 7.43 13.94 14.30
N MET A 96 7.29 12.64 14.62
CA MET A 96 6.61 12.16 15.83
C MET A 96 7.39 12.47 17.10
N GLY A 97 8.73 12.49 17.03
CA GLY A 97 9.57 12.97 18.13
C GLY A 97 9.49 14.48 18.40
N LYS A 98 8.76 15.24 17.57
CA LYS A 98 8.50 16.67 17.77
C LYS A 98 7.10 16.86 18.33
N GLY A 99 6.95 17.87 19.18
CA GLY A 99 5.65 18.21 19.77
C GLY A 99 4.58 18.53 18.70
N THR A 100 3.32 18.50 19.13
CA THR A 100 2.17 18.80 18.30
C THR A 100 2.07 20.31 18.06
N ASP A 101 2.47 20.77 16.88
CA ASP A 101 2.07 22.06 16.35
C ASP A 101 1.36 21.85 15.00
N GLY A 102 0.46 22.76 14.62
CA GLY A 102 -0.34 22.58 13.41
C GLY A 102 0.48 22.53 12.13
N GLN A 103 1.74 22.97 12.12
CA GLN A 103 2.61 22.83 10.96
C GLN A 103 3.23 21.43 10.89
N ASN A 104 3.61 20.86 12.03
CA ASN A 104 4.12 19.49 12.16
C ASN A 104 3.05 18.48 11.75
N ASP A 105 1.79 18.69 12.17
CA ASP A 105 0.66 17.85 11.79
C ASP A 105 0.49 17.76 10.26
N LEU A 106 0.63 18.89 9.56
CA LEU A 106 0.59 18.93 8.10
C LEU A 106 1.76 18.16 7.44
N LEU A 107 2.93 18.13 8.08
CA LEU A 107 4.07 17.34 7.58
C LEU A 107 3.84 15.85 7.79
N ILE A 108 3.24 15.45 8.91
CA ILE A 108 2.85 14.07 9.20
C ILE A 108 1.82 13.59 8.17
N LEU A 109 0.75 14.37 7.95
CA LEU A 109 -0.28 14.07 6.96
C LEU A 109 0.30 13.88 5.56
N ASN A 110 1.12 14.83 5.09
CA ASN A 110 1.78 14.71 3.78
C ASN A 110 2.72 13.49 3.70
N SER A 111 3.38 13.12 4.80
CA SER A 111 4.25 11.94 4.83
C SER A 111 3.44 10.65 4.72
N LEU A 112 2.30 10.55 5.42
CA LEU A 112 1.37 9.42 5.35
C LEU A 112 0.78 9.25 3.94
N ASP A 113 0.35 10.34 3.31
CA ASP A 113 -0.19 10.31 1.95
C ASP A 113 0.86 9.86 0.92
N LEU A 114 2.10 10.34 1.05
CA LEU A 114 3.20 9.89 0.17
C LEU A 114 3.60 8.45 0.43
N ILE A 115 3.58 7.98 1.68
CA ILE A 115 3.81 6.56 2.01
C ILE A 115 2.76 5.71 1.29
N GLN A 116 1.47 6.05 1.38
CA GLN A 116 0.42 5.33 0.67
C GLN A 116 0.69 5.27 -0.83
N GLY A 117 0.96 6.42 -1.46
CA GLY A 117 1.24 6.50 -2.90
C GLY A 117 2.43 5.62 -3.31
N VAL A 118 3.53 5.65 -2.55
CA VAL A 118 4.71 4.85 -2.86
C VAL A 118 4.45 3.35 -2.65
N LEU A 119 3.70 2.95 -1.62
CA LEU A 119 3.35 1.53 -1.40
C LEU A 119 2.46 0.97 -2.52
N LEU A 120 1.61 1.81 -3.12
CA LEU A 120 0.79 1.43 -4.27
C LEU A 120 1.61 1.33 -5.57
N LEU A 121 2.58 2.23 -5.76
CA LEU A 121 3.46 2.23 -6.94
C LEU A 121 4.56 1.18 -6.86
N HIS A 122 5.01 0.84 -5.67
CA HIS A 122 6.04 -0.15 -5.40
C HIS A 122 5.60 -1.11 -4.27
N PRO A 123 4.74 -2.10 -4.57
CA PRO A 123 4.26 -3.08 -3.60
C PRO A 123 5.35 -3.77 -2.76
N PRO A 124 6.57 -4.07 -3.27
CA PRO A 124 7.62 -4.65 -2.44
C PRO A 124 8.01 -3.77 -1.23
N SER A 125 7.81 -2.45 -1.29
CA SER A 125 8.05 -1.55 -0.14
C SER A 125 7.12 -1.84 1.05
N LYS A 126 6.00 -2.56 0.86
CA LYS A 126 5.14 -2.98 1.97
C LYS A 126 5.89 -3.87 2.97
N ALA A 127 6.91 -4.62 2.53
CA ALA A 127 7.74 -5.44 3.42
C ALA A 127 8.46 -4.63 4.50
N LEU A 128 8.57 -3.30 4.36
CA LEU A 128 9.09 -2.44 5.42
C LEU A 128 8.25 -2.51 6.71
N PHE A 129 6.95 -2.79 6.61
CA PHE A 129 6.02 -2.85 7.74
C PHE A 129 5.93 -4.23 8.41
N SER A 130 6.65 -5.25 7.92
CA SER A 130 6.84 -6.50 8.66
C SER A 130 7.79 -6.34 9.85
N ARG A 131 8.51 -5.21 9.89
CA ARG A 131 9.36 -4.82 11.01
C ARG A 131 8.51 -4.14 12.07
N GLU A 132 8.55 -4.66 13.28
CA GLU A 132 7.76 -4.16 14.40
C GLU A 132 7.93 -2.66 14.64
N GLN A 133 9.16 -2.15 14.58
CA GLN A 133 9.45 -0.73 14.75
C GLN A 133 8.67 0.16 13.77
N ASN A 134 8.57 -0.25 12.50
CA ASN A 134 7.88 0.54 11.48
C ASN A 134 6.35 0.43 11.62
N MET A 135 5.84 -0.73 12.04
CA MET A 135 4.41 -0.90 12.32
C MET A 135 3.99 -0.11 13.56
N ASN A 136 4.79 -0.11 14.62
CA ASN A 136 4.54 0.67 15.83
C ASN A 136 4.42 2.16 15.55
N LEU A 137 5.21 2.72 14.61
CA LEU A 137 5.03 4.13 14.20
C LEU A 137 3.60 4.43 13.74
N LEU A 138 2.95 3.51 13.01
CA LEU A 138 1.56 3.68 12.61
C LEU A 138 0.61 3.51 13.80
N LEU A 139 0.87 2.56 14.69
CA LEU A 139 0.04 2.35 15.89
C LEU A 139 0.09 3.55 16.85
N ASP A 140 1.27 4.12 17.06
CA ASP A 140 1.49 5.31 17.89
C ASP A 140 0.74 6.54 17.33
N LEU A 141 0.64 6.66 16.00
CA LEU A 141 -0.14 7.72 15.36
C LEU A 141 -1.67 7.55 15.53
N LEU A 142 -2.14 6.38 15.98
CA LEU A 142 -3.55 6.16 16.34
C LEU A 142 -3.86 6.59 17.78
N GLU A 143 -2.85 6.93 18.59
CA GLU A 143 -3.10 7.32 19.98
C GLU A 143 -4.04 8.55 20.08
N PRO A 144 -4.85 8.65 21.15
CA PRO A 144 -5.81 9.75 21.34
C PRO A 144 -5.21 11.16 21.41
N VAL A 145 -3.88 11.27 21.60
CA VAL A 145 -3.17 12.55 21.61
C VAL A 145 -3.12 13.18 20.22
N ASN A 146 -3.15 12.37 19.16
CA ASN A 146 -3.09 12.83 17.79
C ASN A 146 -4.45 13.35 17.31
N CYS A 147 -4.43 14.35 16.43
CA CYS A 147 -5.66 14.93 15.93
C CYS A 147 -6.43 13.94 15.00
N PRO A 148 -7.77 14.09 14.88
CA PRO A 148 -8.60 13.19 14.07
C PRO A 148 -8.15 12.99 12.62
N ALA A 149 -7.55 14.02 12.01
CA ALA A 149 -7.03 13.97 10.66
C ALA A 149 -5.85 12.99 10.55
N ILE A 150 -4.90 13.05 11.48
CA ILE A 150 -3.76 12.13 11.54
C ILE A 150 -4.26 10.70 11.74
N GLN A 151 -5.13 10.47 12.72
CA GLN A 151 -5.70 9.14 12.98
C GLN A 151 -6.38 8.55 11.74
N SER A 152 -7.15 9.37 11.01
CA SER A 152 -7.83 8.95 9.78
C SER A 152 -6.85 8.60 8.65
N ALA A 153 -5.82 9.43 8.44
CA ALA A 153 -4.79 9.19 7.43
C ALA A 153 -3.93 7.94 7.77
N THR A 154 -3.66 7.73 9.06
CA THR A 154 -2.95 6.56 9.57
C THR A 154 -3.73 5.28 9.33
N LEU A 155 -5.05 5.27 9.58
CA LEU A 155 -5.90 4.11 9.28
C LEU A 155 -5.85 3.74 7.79
N LEU A 156 -5.88 4.73 6.90
CA LEU A 156 -5.77 4.49 5.46
C LEU A 156 -4.37 3.99 5.05
N THR A 157 -3.33 4.49 5.71
CA THR A 157 -1.95 4.03 5.53
C THR A 157 -1.80 2.58 6.00
N LEU A 158 -2.41 2.20 7.13
CA LEU A 158 -2.48 0.82 7.59
C LEU A 158 -3.18 -0.07 6.56
N VAL A 159 -4.37 0.30 6.06
CA VAL A 159 -5.02 -0.50 4.99
C VAL A 159 -4.07 -0.73 3.82
N THR A 160 -3.38 0.30 3.35
CA THR A 160 -2.44 0.21 2.23
C THR A 160 -1.23 -0.68 2.53
N ALA A 161 -0.73 -0.64 3.77
CA ALA A 161 0.38 -1.48 4.21
C ALA A 161 -0.02 -2.95 4.42
N LEU A 162 -1.27 -3.22 4.78
CA LEU A 162 -1.77 -4.55 5.13
C LEU A 162 -2.40 -5.30 3.94
N ILE A 163 -3.01 -4.58 2.99
CA ILE A 163 -3.69 -5.21 1.84
C ILE A 163 -2.71 -6.05 1.02
N ASP A 164 -3.12 -7.27 0.69
CA ASP A 164 -2.34 -8.30 0.00
C ASP A 164 -1.00 -8.63 0.68
N THR A 165 -0.88 -8.34 1.98
CA THR A 165 0.35 -8.59 2.76
C THR A 165 0.03 -9.22 4.11
N PRO A 166 -0.32 -10.53 4.16
CA PRO A 166 -0.67 -11.25 5.39
C PRO A 166 0.38 -11.10 6.49
N THR A 167 1.67 -11.17 6.14
CA THR A 167 2.78 -10.99 7.10
C THR A 167 2.72 -9.66 7.84
N ASN A 168 2.39 -8.56 7.16
CA ASN A 168 2.22 -7.28 7.83
C ASN A 168 1.00 -7.29 8.75
N THR A 169 -0.06 -8.00 8.37
CA THR A 169 -1.26 -8.18 9.20
C THR A 169 -0.91 -8.96 10.47
N ARG A 170 -0.06 -10.00 10.36
CA ARG A 170 0.46 -10.73 11.53
C ARG A 170 1.29 -9.83 12.44
N THR A 171 2.18 -9.00 11.89
CA THR A 171 2.97 -8.02 12.66
C THR A 171 2.06 -7.02 13.38
N PHE A 172 1.05 -6.49 12.71
CA PHE A 172 0.05 -5.59 13.29
C PHE A 172 -0.68 -6.24 14.48
N GLU A 173 -1.12 -7.49 14.33
CA GLU A 173 -1.81 -8.21 15.40
C GLU A 173 -0.89 -8.54 16.58
N ALA A 174 0.35 -8.95 16.31
CA ALA A 174 1.35 -9.24 17.34
C ALA A 174 1.71 -8.02 18.20
N LEU A 175 1.49 -6.81 17.66
CA LEU A 175 1.70 -5.53 18.34
C LEU A 175 0.41 -4.96 18.92
N ASP A 176 -0.56 -5.81 19.25
CA ASP A 176 -1.86 -5.41 19.83
C ASP A 176 -2.64 -4.41 18.97
N GLY A 177 -2.42 -4.40 17.64
CA GLY A 177 -3.06 -3.47 16.72
C GLY A 177 -4.59 -3.55 16.77
N LEU A 178 -5.16 -4.74 16.96
CA LEU A 178 -6.60 -4.94 17.14
C LEU A 178 -7.11 -4.30 18.43
N LEU A 179 -6.36 -4.42 19.53
CA LEU A 179 -6.70 -3.76 20.79
C LEU A 179 -6.66 -2.25 20.63
N THR A 180 -5.64 -1.71 19.95
CA THR A 180 -5.49 -0.26 19.68
C THR A 180 -6.68 0.27 18.89
N VAL A 181 -7.00 -0.35 17.74
CA VAL A 181 -8.12 0.03 16.87
C VAL A 181 -9.46 -0.06 17.60
N THR A 182 -9.73 -1.18 18.29
CA THR A 182 -11.02 -1.36 18.98
C THR A 182 -11.15 -0.45 20.20
N SER A 183 -10.06 -0.15 20.92
CA SER A 183 -10.06 0.80 22.04
C SER A 183 -10.36 2.22 21.55
N LEU A 184 -9.73 2.64 20.45
CA LEU A 184 -10.03 3.91 19.81
C LEU A 184 -11.50 3.96 19.33
N PHE A 185 -12.03 2.87 18.78
CA PHE A 185 -13.43 2.80 18.33
C PHE A 185 -14.43 2.91 19.50
N LYS A 186 -14.17 2.19 20.60
CA LYS A 186 -15.01 2.19 21.80
C LYS A 186 -15.00 3.51 22.55
N SER A 187 -13.91 4.27 22.46
CA SER A 187 -13.80 5.55 23.16
C SER A 187 -14.91 6.52 22.76
N ARG A 188 -15.48 7.20 23.76
CA ARG A 188 -16.50 8.24 23.56
C ARG A 188 -15.92 9.55 23.07
N SER A 189 -14.61 9.78 23.27
CA SER A 189 -13.91 10.99 22.81
C SER A 189 -13.53 10.94 21.33
N THR A 190 -13.56 9.76 20.71
CA THR A 190 -13.16 9.59 19.31
C THR A 190 -14.14 10.29 18.39
N ALA A 191 -13.59 11.13 17.50
CA ALA A 191 -14.36 11.89 16.52
C ALA A 191 -15.17 10.97 15.59
N ARG A 192 -16.35 11.45 15.15
CA ARG A 192 -17.27 10.66 14.31
C ARG A 192 -16.61 10.20 13.01
N GLU A 193 -15.82 11.06 12.37
CA GLU A 193 -15.11 10.73 11.13
C GLU A 193 -14.09 9.59 11.33
N VAL A 194 -13.36 9.60 12.43
CA VAL A 194 -12.42 8.52 12.79
C VAL A 194 -13.17 7.24 13.07
N LYS A 195 -14.33 7.29 13.74
CA LYS A 195 -15.18 6.10 13.95
C LYS A 195 -15.63 5.47 12.64
N LEU A 196 -15.95 6.29 11.63
CA LEU A 196 -16.31 5.78 10.31
C LEU A 196 -15.11 5.08 9.65
N LYS A 197 -13.90 5.66 9.72
CA LYS A 197 -12.67 5.03 9.23
C LYS A 197 -12.30 3.76 9.97
N LEU A 198 -12.54 3.69 11.28
CA LEU A 198 -12.33 2.49 12.07
C LEU A 198 -13.27 1.36 11.63
N VAL A 199 -14.54 1.67 11.35
CA VAL A 199 -15.49 0.67 10.82
C VAL A 199 -15.05 0.18 9.44
N GLU A 200 -14.63 1.08 8.54
CA GLU A 200 -14.06 0.69 7.23
C GLU A 200 -12.83 -0.22 7.40
N PHE A 201 -11.93 0.10 8.33
CA PHE A 201 -10.77 -0.72 8.65
C PHE A 201 -11.16 -2.10 9.19
N LEU A 202 -12.15 -2.18 10.09
CA LEU A 202 -12.62 -3.46 10.64
C LEU A 202 -13.26 -4.33 9.55
N TYR A 203 -14.02 -3.75 8.62
CA TYR A 203 -14.52 -4.48 7.46
C TYR A 203 -13.39 -4.99 6.59
N PHE A 204 -12.40 -4.15 6.27
CA PHE A 204 -11.20 -4.55 5.56
C PHE A 204 -10.47 -5.72 6.25
N TYR A 205 -10.23 -5.62 7.57
CA TYR A 205 -9.54 -6.65 8.33
C TYR A 205 -10.28 -8.01 8.26
N LEU A 206 -11.61 -8.01 8.28
CA LEU A 206 -12.42 -9.23 8.21
C LEU A 206 -12.53 -9.83 6.80
N MET A 207 -12.16 -9.10 5.73
CA MET A 207 -12.17 -9.65 4.36
C MET A 207 -11.16 -10.79 4.22
N PRO A 208 -11.42 -11.83 3.40
CA PRO A 208 -10.46 -12.89 3.15
C PRO A 208 -9.10 -12.35 2.68
N GLU A 209 -7.99 -12.90 3.20
CA GLU A 209 -6.62 -12.45 2.85
C GLU A 209 -6.15 -12.94 1.48
N VAL A 210 -6.86 -13.90 0.88
CA VAL A 210 -6.61 -14.44 -0.45
C VAL A 210 -7.93 -14.51 -1.20
N ALA A 211 -7.98 -14.05 -2.46
CA ALA A 211 -9.12 -14.33 -3.31
C ALA A 211 -9.32 -15.84 -3.46
N SER A 212 -10.50 -16.31 -3.08
CA SER A 212 -10.95 -17.66 -3.39
C SER A 212 -11.22 -17.76 -4.90
N VAL A 213 -10.18 -17.79 -5.73
CA VAL A 213 -10.32 -18.15 -7.13
C VAL A 213 -10.58 -19.66 -7.16
N PRO A 214 -11.74 -20.15 -7.65
CA PRO A 214 -11.83 -21.53 -8.06
C PRO A 214 -10.87 -21.64 -9.24
N ARG A 215 -9.68 -22.18 -8.99
CA ARG A 215 -8.69 -22.47 -10.03
C ARG A 215 -9.29 -23.53 -10.93
N ALA A 216 -10.11 -23.10 -11.89
CA ALA A 216 -10.57 -23.94 -12.98
C ALA A 216 -9.30 -24.55 -13.58
N SER A 217 -9.19 -25.86 -13.42
CA SER A 217 -8.05 -26.64 -13.84
C SER A 217 -7.80 -26.35 -15.31
N ALA A 218 -6.70 -25.66 -15.63
CA ALA A 218 -6.17 -25.59 -16.98
C ALA A 218 -5.58 -26.96 -17.31
N THR A 219 -6.45 -27.97 -17.43
CA THR A 219 -6.16 -29.29 -17.96
C THR A 219 -6.98 -29.47 -19.22
N ALA A 220 -6.25 -29.72 -20.30
CA ALA A 220 -6.71 -30.30 -21.56
C ALA A 220 -7.56 -29.41 -22.49
N LEU A 221 -6.88 -28.70 -23.39
CA LEU A 221 -7.02 -28.98 -24.82
C LEU A 221 -5.92 -28.25 -25.61
N HIS A 222 -4.93 -28.98 -26.11
CA HIS A 222 -4.29 -28.75 -27.42
C HIS A 222 -3.53 -30.04 -27.77
N GLN A 223 -4.29 -30.96 -28.39
CA GLN A 223 -3.76 -32.12 -29.11
C GLN A 223 -3.48 -31.72 -30.56
N ARG A 224 -2.40 -32.31 -31.13
CA ARG A 224 -1.97 -32.39 -32.56
C ARG A 224 -1.15 -31.19 -33.04
N SER A 225 0.05 -31.33 -33.61
CA SER A 225 0.62 -32.35 -34.52
C SER A 225 2.17 -32.36 -34.51
N PRO A 226 2.85 -33.35 -35.13
CA PRO A 226 4.25 -33.70 -34.87
C PRO A 226 5.23 -33.14 -35.91
N ASN A 227 6.47 -32.84 -35.49
CA ASN A 227 7.62 -33.08 -36.35
C ASN A 227 8.86 -33.47 -35.55
N LYS A 228 9.58 -34.45 -36.10
CA LYS A 228 10.65 -35.23 -35.48
C LYS A 228 12.00 -34.71 -35.99
N LEU A 229 13.04 -34.92 -35.17
CA LEU A 229 14.50 -34.89 -35.44
C LEU A 229 15.26 -33.58 -35.13
N ALA A 230 15.82 -33.49 -33.93
CA ALA A 230 17.26 -33.74 -33.70
C ALA A 230 17.60 -33.61 -32.20
N ALA A 231 18.18 -34.66 -31.63
CA ALA A 231 18.91 -34.64 -30.35
C ALA A 231 20.14 -33.71 -30.50
N SER A 232 20.71 -33.07 -29.48
CA SER A 232 21.08 -33.54 -28.14
C SER A 232 21.68 -32.37 -27.33
N THR A 233 21.83 -32.59 -26.02
CA THR A 233 22.63 -31.85 -25.02
C THR A 233 22.02 -30.60 -24.36
N ALA A 234 21.41 -30.79 -23.19
CA ALA A 234 21.80 -30.12 -21.94
C ALA A 234 20.86 -30.58 -20.82
N ALA A 235 21.34 -31.53 -20.02
CA ALA A 235 20.80 -31.78 -18.69
C ALA A 235 21.53 -30.84 -17.72
N ALA A 236 20.85 -29.83 -17.20
CA ALA A 236 21.18 -29.13 -15.96
C ALA A 236 20.05 -28.16 -15.60
N ASP A 237 19.70 -28.13 -14.31
CA ASP A 237 18.89 -27.12 -13.62
C ASP A 237 17.38 -27.06 -13.88
N ALA A 238 16.68 -28.05 -13.33
CA ALA A 238 15.25 -27.96 -12.99
C ALA A 238 15.01 -28.03 -11.45
N SER A 239 15.90 -27.46 -10.64
CA SER A 239 15.86 -27.55 -9.16
C SER A 239 15.69 -26.21 -8.41
N HIS A 240 15.40 -25.09 -9.07
CA HIS A 240 15.24 -23.79 -8.39
C HIS A 240 13.89 -23.07 -8.54
N ALA A 241 12.86 -23.73 -9.09
CA ALA A 241 11.53 -23.12 -9.27
C ALA A 241 10.42 -23.67 -8.34
N ARG A 242 10.75 -24.43 -7.28
CA ARG A 242 9.75 -25.06 -6.38
C ARG A 242 9.77 -24.59 -4.91
N GLY A 243 10.52 -23.53 -4.59
CA GLY A 243 10.68 -23.08 -3.20
C GLY A 243 9.77 -21.95 -2.70
N ARG A 244 8.99 -21.28 -3.54
CA ARG A 244 8.26 -20.05 -3.13
C ARG A 244 6.77 -20.22 -2.79
N ALA A 245 6.12 -21.29 -3.22
CA ALA A 245 4.68 -21.48 -3.00
C ALA A 245 4.31 -22.10 -1.63
N GLY A 246 5.30 -22.54 -0.84
CA GLY A 246 5.06 -23.22 0.44
C GLY A 246 4.98 -22.29 1.66
N SER A 247 5.47 -21.06 1.55
CA SER A 247 5.52 -20.11 2.68
C SER A 247 4.29 -19.20 2.73
N GLU A 248 3.63 -18.93 1.60
CA GLU A 248 2.46 -18.03 1.55
C GLU A 248 1.24 -18.63 2.24
N SER A 249 1.10 -19.97 2.24
CA SER A 249 -0.05 -20.65 2.85
C SER A 249 0.01 -20.73 4.38
N ALA A 250 1.16 -20.49 5.01
CA ALA A 250 1.32 -20.64 6.45
C ALA A 250 0.94 -19.37 7.24
N ASP A 251 0.86 -18.22 6.56
CA ASP A 251 0.73 -16.90 7.19
C ASP A 251 -0.64 -16.25 6.96
N THR A 252 -1.49 -16.89 6.14
CA THR A 252 -2.84 -16.40 5.81
C THR A 252 -3.89 -16.91 6.79
N LEU A 253 -4.75 -16.03 7.31
CA LEU A 253 -5.89 -16.41 8.14
C LEU A 253 -7.22 -16.32 7.39
N THR A 254 -8.11 -17.25 7.73
CA THR A 254 -9.53 -17.25 7.31
C THR A 254 -10.31 -16.11 7.98
N THR A 255 -11.47 -15.77 7.41
CA THR A 255 -12.38 -14.79 8.03
C THR A 255 -12.83 -15.24 9.42
N GLU A 256 -13.05 -16.54 9.61
CA GLU A 256 -13.45 -17.12 10.90
C GLU A 256 -12.35 -16.97 11.97
N GLU A 257 -11.09 -17.24 11.64
CA GLU A 257 -9.97 -17.05 12.56
C GLU A 257 -9.79 -15.56 12.92
N LYS A 258 -9.92 -14.66 11.95
CA LYS A 258 -9.87 -13.22 12.19
C LYS A 258 -11.06 -12.71 13.00
N GLN A 259 -12.25 -13.29 12.81
CA GLN A 259 -13.41 -13.02 13.65
C GLN A 259 -13.12 -13.41 15.11
N GLU A 260 -12.50 -14.56 15.36
CA GLU A 260 -12.14 -14.98 16.72
C GLU A 260 -11.15 -14.01 17.36
N LEU A 261 -10.11 -13.61 16.63
CA LEU A 261 -9.12 -12.63 17.11
C LEU A 261 -9.76 -11.29 17.45
N LEU A 262 -10.59 -10.75 16.56
CA LEU A 262 -11.30 -9.49 16.80
C LEU A 262 -12.32 -9.62 17.95
N GLY A 263 -12.95 -10.79 18.09
CA GLY A 263 -13.92 -11.12 19.13
C GLY A 263 -13.36 -11.02 20.56
N ARG A 264 -12.03 -11.15 20.72
CA ARG A 264 -11.34 -10.94 22.00
C ARG A 264 -11.40 -9.48 22.48
N HIS A 265 -11.64 -8.53 21.56
CA HIS A 265 -11.59 -7.10 21.84
C HIS A 265 -12.93 -6.37 21.61
N LEU A 266 -13.84 -6.96 20.83
CA LEU A 266 -15.15 -6.41 20.48
C LEU A 266 -16.24 -7.48 20.60
N SER A 267 -17.38 -7.19 21.22
CA SER A 267 -18.42 -8.19 21.53
C SER A 267 -19.43 -8.46 20.41
N ASN A 268 -19.50 -7.60 19.39
CA ASN A 268 -20.54 -7.63 18.35
C ASN A 268 -19.93 -7.88 16.96
N VAL A 269 -18.92 -8.75 16.87
CA VAL A 269 -18.21 -9.00 15.60
C VAL A 269 -19.09 -9.78 14.63
N GLU A 270 -20.00 -10.60 15.14
CA GLU A 270 -20.97 -11.38 14.35
C GLU A 270 -21.84 -10.48 13.46
N ASP A 271 -22.25 -9.33 13.98
CA ASP A 271 -23.05 -8.36 13.22
C ASP A 271 -22.22 -7.75 12.07
N LEU A 272 -20.94 -7.41 12.31
CA LEU A 272 -20.03 -6.92 11.28
C LEU A 272 -19.81 -7.97 10.18
N VAL A 273 -19.59 -9.24 10.56
CA VAL A 273 -19.39 -10.33 9.60
C VAL A 273 -20.67 -10.60 8.80
N ARG A 274 -21.84 -10.53 9.44
CA ARG A 274 -23.14 -10.66 8.75
C ARG A 274 -23.32 -9.53 7.74
N ASP A 275 -23.05 -8.29 8.14
CA ASP A 275 -23.18 -7.12 7.28
C ASP A 275 -22.19 -7.15 6.10
N LEU A 276 -20.98 -7.66 6.31
CA LEU A 276 -19.99 -7.85 5.24
C LEU A 276 -20.49 -8.86 4.18
N ARG A 277 -21.10 -9.97 4.63
CA ARG A 277 -21.64 -11.02 3.75
C ARG A 277 -22.88 -10.57 2.97
N THR A 278 -23.72 -9.70 3.55
CA THR A 278 -24.95 -9.21 2.91
C THR A 278 -24.71 -8.02 1.98
N CYS A 279 -23.85 -7.08 2.37
CA CYS A 279 -23.66 -5.83 1.65
C CYS A 279 -22.65 -5.93 0.49
N THR A 280 -21.74 -6.92 0.49
CA THR A 280 -20.63 -7.00 -0.47
C THR A 280 -19.99 -5.63 -0.75
N PRO A 281 -19.46 -4.94 0.27
CA PRO A 281 -19.17 -3.49 0.22
C PRO A 281 -18.20 -3.05 -0.89
N PHE A 282 -17.47 -3.99 -1.51
CA PHE A 282 -16.56 -3.75 -2.63
C PHE A 282 -16.99 -4.45 -3.93
N GLY A 283 -18.27 -4.77 -4.10
CA GLY A 283 -18.83 -5.22 -5.38
C GLY A 283 -18.57 -6.69 -5.75
N GLY A 284 -18.24 -7.55 -4.78
CA GLY A 284 -18.05 -8.98 -5.00
C GLY A 284 -16.77 -9.35 -5.78
N VAL A 285 -15.94 -8.38 -6.14
CA VAL A 285 -14.60 -8.61 -6.70
C VAL A 285 -13.63 -8.69 -5.54
N VAL A 286 -13.38 -9.92 -5.07
CA VAL A 286 -12.22 -10.19 -4.21
C VAL A 286 -11.00 -10.16 -5.15
N CYS A 287 -10.07 -9.24 -4.89
CA CYS A 287 -8.88 -9.00 -5.72
C CYS A 287 -8.02 -10.25 -5.88
#